data_AF-A0A7Y2C9H8-F1
#
_entry.id   AF-A0A7Y2C9H8-F1
#
_cell.length_a   1.000
_cell.length_b   1.000
_cell.length_c   1.000
_cell.angle_alpha   90.00
_cell.angle_beta   90.00
_cell.angle_gamma   90.00
#
_symmetry.space_group_name_H-M   'P 1'
#
loop_
_entity.id
_entity.type
_entity.pdbx_description
1 polymer ?
#
loop_
_entity_poly.entity_id
_entity_poly.type
_entity_poly.pdbx_seq_one_letter_code
_entity_poly.pdbx_strand_id
1 'polypeptide(L)'
;MRTCCLLGMLVIVFYMTIKWGFEGKQPHWTQGTGDFVSVADKVFMFVLMIAIFVWSFSSFAVRHARLIVGVGLVLAGFATALDDFANENTAIAVGWLVVIFVAGIGTMPFRSIHALLLAIAMYLIYPIVIEYGPDFLDHPELHMERSQRLLMAITGIIGTVISGNLYHNRYLAFSRREKLKEAGARIADQAHRLEELDRIKARFFANLSHEFRTPLTLMMGPVEDALQGHSGPITTRLQLQLMIAKRNGRRLKELINQLLDLSRLEAGRM
;
A
#
# COMPACT_ATOMS: atom_id res chain seq x y z
N MET A 1 -5.72 -2.37 19.85
CA MET A 1 -4.27 -2.06 19.97
C MET A 1 -3.60 -2.75 21.17
N ARG A 2 -4.19 -2.79 22.37
CA ARG A 2 -3.62 -3.51 23.54
C ARG A 2 -4.15 -4.94 23.75
N THR A 3 -5.36 -5.23 23.29
CA THR A 3 -6.07 -6.49 23.57
C THR A 3 -5.46 -7.72 22.88
N CYS A 4 -4.95 -7.61 21.65
CA CYS A 4 -4.35 -8.77 20.96
C CYS A 4 -2.92 -9.10 21.43
N CYS A 5 -2.10 -8.11 21.83
CA CYS A 5 -0.81 -8.39 22.47
C CYS A 5 -1.00 -9.02 23.85
N LEU A 6 -2.00 -8.54 24.61
CA LEU A 6 -2.40 -9.15 25.86
C LEU A 6 -2.92 -10.57 25.64
N LEU A 7 -3.67 -10.84 24.58
CA LEU A 7 -4.18 -12.18 24.28
C LEU A 7 -3.04 -13.16 23.91
N GLY A 8 -2.09 -12.73 23.07
CA GLY A 8 -0.93 -13.55 22.71
C GLY A 8 0.00 -13.82 23.90
N MET A 9 0.29 -12.81 24.71
CA MET A 9 1.04 -13.01 25.96
C MET A 9 0.25 -13.82 26.99
N LEU A 10 -1.06 -13.59 27.12
CA LEU A 10 -1.92 -14.37 28.02
C LEU A 10 -1.95 -15.82 27.61
N VAL A 11 -2.01 -16.15 26.32
CA VAL A 11 -1.99 -17.55 25.85
C VAL A 11 -0.65 -18.22 26.17
N ILE A 12 0.48 -17.51 25.98
CA ILE A 12 1.82 -18.02 26.32
C ILE A 12 1.98 -18.21 27.84
N VAL A 13 1.59 -17.21 28.63
CA VAL A 13 1.67 -17.24 30.10
C VAL A 13 0.71 -18.28 30.67
N PHE A 14 -0.51 -18.37 30.15
CA PHE A 14 -1.52 -19.36 30.56
C PHE A 14 -1.08 -20.78 30.21
N TYR A 15 -0.48 -21.00 29.03
CA TYR A 15 0.11 -22.30 28.66
C TYR A 15 1.30 -22.66 29.54
N MET A 16 2.24 -21.75 29.80
CA MET A 16 3.35 -22.02 30.72
C MET A 16 2.85 -22.32 32.13
N THR A 17 1.81 -21.63 32.60
CA THR A 17 1.21 -21.84 33.93
C THR A 17 0.44 -23.16 34.02
N ILE A 18 -0.28 -23.56 32.96
CA ILE A 18 -0.97 -24.85 32.88
C ILE A 18 0.05 -25.99 32.79
N LYS A 19 1.08 -25.86 31.96
CA LYS A 19 2.15 -26.86 31.84
C LYS A 19 2.86 -27.07 33.18
N TRP A 20 3.25 -25.98 33.86
CA TRP A 20 3.81 -26.06 35.21
C TRP A 20 2.83 -26.64 36.24
N GLY A 21 1.56 -26.25 36.17
CA GLY A 21 0.52 -26.66 37.12
C GLY A 21 0.07 -28.12 36.96
N PHE A 22 0.12 -28.68 35.74
CA PHE A 22 -0.24 -30.06 35.46
C PHE A 22 0.94 -31.03 35.56
N GLU A 23 2.17 -30.62 35.25
CA GLU A 23 3.30 -31.56 35.20
C GLU A 23 3.88 -31.92 36.57
N GLY A 24 3.84 -31.03 37.57
CA GLY A 24 4.24 -31.35 38.97
C GLY A 24 5.62 -32.02 39.15
N LYS A 25 6.44 -32.09 38.10
CA LYS A 25 7.72 -32.79 38.01
C LYS A 25 8.62 -32.09 37.00
N GLN A 26 9.93 -32.19 37.25
CA GLN A 26 10.97 -31.53 36.45
C GLN A 26 11.01 -32.03 35.00
N PRO A 27 11.46 -31.18 34.05
CA PRO A 27 11.48 -31.50 32.63
C PRO A 27 12.48 -32.62 32.35
N HIS A 28 12.00 -33.86 32.34
CA HIS A 28 12.74 -35.00 31.84
C HIS A 28 12.33 -35.23 30.39
N TRP A 29 13.27 -34.98 29.48
CA TRP A 29 13.13 -35.06 28.02
C TRP A 29 12.98 -36.50 27.49
N THR A 30 12.50 -37.44 28.31
CA THR A 30 12.38 -38.85 27.94
C THR A 30 11.15 -39.48 28.58
N GLN A 31 10.25 -39.92 27.71
CA GLN A 31 9.19 -40.93 27.88
C GLN A 31 8.06 -40.70 28.90
N GLY A 32 6.86 -40.46 28.32
CA GLY A 32 5.70 -41.33 28.54
C GLY A 32 4.63 -40.84 29.50
N THR A 33 3.58 -40.18 28.97
CA THR A 33 2.18 -40.40 29.37
C THR A 33 1.21 -39.83 28.32
N GLY A 34 0.50 -40.73 27.62
CA GLY A 34 -0.73 -40.46 26.88
C GLY A 34 -0.56 -39.94 25.44
N ASP A 35 -0.70 -40.81 24.44
CA ASP A 35 -0.75 -40.45 23.02
C ASP A 35 -1.69 -39.26 22.73
N PHE A 36 -2.78 -39.15 23.50
CA PHE A 36 -3.73 -38.05 23.38
C PHE A 36 -3.14 -36.68 23.77
N VAL A 37 -2.29 -36.61 24.80
CA VAL A 37 -1.70 -35.34 25.28
C VAL A 37 -0.63 -34.85 24.30
N SER A 38 0.17 -35.78 23.74
CA SER A 38 1.15 -35.47 22.69
C SER A 38 0.49 -34.97 21.40
N VAL A 39 -0.59 -35.63 20.97
CA VAL A 39 -1.35 -35.19 19.78
C VAL A 39 -2.05 -33.84 20.01
N ALA A 40 -2.61 -33.62 21.20
CA ALA A 40 -3.27 -32.34 21.55
C ALA A 40 -2.29 -31.16 21.54
N ASP A 41 -1.06 -31.35 22.05
CA ASP A 41 -0.02 -30.31 22.05
C ASP A 41 0.42 -29.94 20.62
N LYS A 42 0.57 -30.95 19.75
CA LYS A 42 0.91 -30.76 18.32
C LYS A 42 -0.19 -30.04 17.54
N VAL A 43 -1.46 -30.41 17.76
CA VAL A 43 -2.61 -29.74 17.14
C VAL A 43 -2.70 -28.28 17.61
N PHE A 44 -2.46 -28.03 18.90
CA PHE A 44 -2.47 -26.68 19.46
C PHE A 44 -1.37 -25.79 18.87
N MET A 45 -0.13 -26.29 18.80
CA MET A 45 0.99 -25.59 18.17
C MET A 45 0.68 -25.25 16.71
N PHE A 46 0.08 -26.18 15.97
CA PHE A 46 -0.30 -25.96 14.57
C PHE A 46 -1.35 -24.86 14.42
N VAL A 47 -2.40 -24.88 15.25
CA VAL A 47 -3.45 -23.84 15.27
C VAL A 47 -2.87 -22.48 15.66
N LEU A 48 -1.98 -22.43 16.65
CA LEU A 48 -1.29 -21.22 17.07
C LEU A 48 -0.43 -20.65 15.93
N MET A 49 0.26 -21.51 15.18
CA MET A 49 1.07 -21.12 14.03
C MET A 49 0.23 -20.49 12.93
N ILE A 50 -0.93 -21.08 12.62
CA ILE A 50 -1.90 -20.54 11.66
C ILE A 50 -2.43 -19.19 12.15
N ALA A 51 -2.78 -19.06 13.42
CA ALA A 51 -3.30 -17.82 13.99
C ALA A 51 -2.26 -16.68 13.91
N ILE A 52 -1.00 -16.96 14.23
CA ILE A 52 0.12 -16.02 14.13
C ILE A 52 0.39 -15.66 12.66
N PHE A 53 0.33 -16.65 11.75
CA PHE A 53 0.49 -16.44 10.32
C PHE A 53 -0.61 -15.52 9.77
N VAL A 54 -1.89 -15.81 10.04
CA VAL A 54 -3.02 -14.98 9.61
C VAL A 54 -2.92 -13.56 10.19
N TRP A 55 -2.53 -13.42 11.46
CA TRP A 55 -2.31 -12.12 12.10
C TRP A 55 -1.23 -11.29 11.38
N SER A 56 -0.17 -11.94 10.89
CA SER A 56 0.93 -11.31 10.13
C SER A 56 0.45 -10.62 8.84
N PHE A 57 -0.68 -11.05 8.27
CA PHE A 57 -1.27 -10.44 7.08
C PHE A 57 -2.28 -9.31 7.38
N SER A 58 -2.63 -9.08 8.65
CA SER A 58 -3.49 -7.95 9.02
C SER A 58 -2.78 -6.61 8.74
N SER A 59 -3.56 -5.58 8.43
CA SER A 59 -3.10 -4.23 8.04
C SER A 59 -2.18 -3.53 9.06
N PHE A 60 -1.99 -4.13 10.24
CA PHE A 60 -1.23 -3.60 11.36
C PHE A 60 0.23 -4.08 11.43
N ALA A 61 0.62 -5.14 10.71
CA ALA A 61 1.98 -5.68 10.78
C ALA A 61 2.96 -4.87 9.90
N VAL A 62 3.66 -3.92 10.54
CA VAL A 62 4.76 -3.12 9.97
C VAL A 62 5.82 -4.06 9.37
N ARG A 63 6.53 -3.60 8.32
CA ARG A 63 7.52 -4.36 7.54
C ARG A 63 8.46 -5.26 8.38
N HIS A 64 8.90 -4.79 9.54
CA HIS A 64 9.78 -5.53 10.45
C HIS A 64 9.03 -6.57 11.30
N ALA A 65 7.78 -6.30 11.71
CA ALA A 65 6.97 -7.24 12.47
C ALA A 65 6.68 -8.52 11.69
N ARG A 66 6.44 -8.42 10.37
CA ARG A 66 6.25 -9.61 9.51
C ARG A 66 7.50 -10.47 9.38
N LEU A 67 8.68 -9.84 9.29
CA LEU A 67 9.95 -10.57 9.25
C LEU A 67 10.23 -11.28 10.57
N ILE A 68 10.05 -10.58 11.71
CA ILE A 68 10.24 -11.17 13.05
C ILE A 68 9.29 -12.35 13.26
N VAL A 69 8.00 -12.18 12.92
CA VAL A 69 7.02 -13.25 13.01
C VAL A 69 7.38 -14.41 12.07
N GLY A 70 7.76 -14.12 10.83
CA GLY A 70 8.17 -15.14 9.87
C GLY A 70 9.37 -15.96 10.35
N VAL A 71 10.43 -15.30 10.85
CA VAL A 71 11.60 -15.97 11.43
C VAL A 71 11.19 -16.80 12.66
N GLY A 72 10.34 -16.27 13.54
CA GLY A 72 9.84 -16.99 14.71
C GLY A 72 9.08 -18.26 14.34
N LEU A 73 8.23 -18.21 13.32
CA LEU A 73 7.50 -19.39 12.82
C LEU A 73 8.44 -20.45 12.24
N VAL A 74 9.47 -20.03 11.51
CA VAL A 74 10.48 -20.94 10.95
C VAL A 74 11.26 -21.65 12.05
N LEU A 75 11.72 -20.91 13.06
CA LEU A 75 12.46 -21.48 14.19
C LEU A 75 11.60 -22.42 15.04
N ALA A 76 10.34 -22.05 15.30
CA ALA A 76 9.41 -22.89 16.06
C ALA A 76 9.12 -24.20 15.32
N GLY A 77 8.80 -24.14 14.02
CA GLY A 77 8.57 -25.34 13.22
C GLY A 77 9.82 -26.21 13.09
N PHE A 78 11.02 -25.62 13.05
CA PHE A 78 12.26 -26.38 12.99
C PHE A 78 12.52 -27.14 14.30
N ALA A 79 12.27 -26.50 15.45
CA ALA A 79 12.38 -27.15 16.75
C ALA A 79 11.39 -28.31 16.90
N THR A 80 10.13 -28.14 16.46
CA THR A 80 9.14 -29.22 16.49
C THR A 80 9.47 -30.34 15.51
N ALA A 81 10.01 -30.02 14.33
CA ALA A 81 10.45 -31.03 13.38
C ALA A 81 11.59 -31.89 13.96
N LEU A 82 12.57 -31.29 14.63
CA LEU A 82 13.67 -32.01 15.29
C LEU A 82 13.15 -32.93 16.40
N ASP A 83 12.21 -32.47 17.22
CA ASP A 83 11.57 -33.29 18.26
C ASP A 83 10.80 -34.47 17.65
N ASP A 84 10.06 -34.25 16.55
CA ASP A 84 9.35 -35.32 15.86
C ASP A 84 10.30 -36.33 15.19
N PHE A 85 11.45 -35.88 14.69
CA PHE A 85 12.50 -36.78 14.18
C PHE A 85 13.10 -37.64 15.29
N ALA A 86 13.35 -37.07 16.48
CA ALA A 86 13.84 -37.83 17.62
C ALA A 86 12.83 -38.88 18.11
N ASN A 87 11.53 -38.61 17.94
CA ASN A 87 10.45 -39.53 18.33
C ASN A 87 9.98 -40.47 17.20
N GLU A 88 10.81 -40.74 16.19
CA GLU A 88 10.53 -41.64 15.05
C GLU A 88 9.30 -41.26 14.18
N ASN A 89 8.76 -40.06 14.36
CA ASN A 89 7.54 -39.59 13.68
C ASN A 89 7.86 -38.84 12.39
N THR A 90 8.53 -39.51 11.44
CA THR A 90 8.99 -38.90 10.17
C THR A 90 7.87 -38.23 9.37
N ALA A 91 6.66 -38.79 9.39
CA ALA A 91 5.50 -38.21 8.70
C ALA A 91 5.10 -36.84 9.26
N ILE A 92 5.16 -36.67 10.58
CA ILE A 92 4.80 -35.41 11.26
C ILE A 92 5.92 -34.38 11.07
N ALA A 93 7.18 -34.82 11.15
CA ALA A 93 8.35 -33.98 10.90
C ALA A 93 8.34 -33.35 9.48
N VAL A 94 7.98 -34.13 8.45
CA VAL A 94 7.78 -33.61 7.08
C VAL A 94 6.65 -32.59 7.01
N GLY A 95 5.58 -32.82 7.76
CA GLY A 95 4.48 -31.87 7.90
C GLY A 95 4.98 -30.50 8.36
N TRP A 96 5.81 -30.46 9.41
CA TRP A 96 6.39 -29.21 9.89
C TRP A 96 7.29 -28.52 8.87
N LEU A 97 8.13 -29.26 8.14
CA LEU A 97 8.96 -28.70 7.07
C LEU A 97 8.12 -28.03 5.97
N VAL A 98 7.03 -28.67 5.56
CA VAL A 98 6.06 -28.12 4.60
C VAL A 98 5.44 -26.82 5.13
N VAL A 99 5.05 -26.79 6.40
CA VAL A 99 4.35 -25.64 6.96
C VAL A 99 5.30 -24.47 7.17
N ILE A 100 6.54 -24.72 7.61
CA ILE A 100 7.62 -23.72 7.66
C ILE A 100 7.84 -23.12 6.27
N PHE A 101 7.92 -23.97 5.24
CA PHE A 101 8.14 -23.52 3.86
C PHE A 101 7.00 -22.61 3.37
N VAL A 102 5.75 -23.01 3.57
CA VAL A 102 4.56 -22.22 3.21
C VAL A 102 4.49 -20.93 4.01
N ALA A 103 4.75 -20.98 5.32
CA ALA A 103 4.76 -19.82 6.19
C ALA A 103 5.87 -18.82 5.78
N GLY A 104 7.05 -19.32 5.40
CA GLY A 104 8.16 -18.54 4.89
C GLY A 104 7.80 -17.80 3.59
N ILE A 105 7.17 -18.48 2.63
CA ILE A 105 6.72 -17.85 1.37
C ILE A 105 5.72 -16.72 1.62
N GLY A 106 4.81 -16.92 2.58
CA GLY A 106 3.79 -15.91 2.89
C GLY A 106 4.35 -14.69 3.62
N THR A 107 5.15 -14.93 4.66
CA THR A 107 5.63 -13.88 5.57
C THR A 107 6.81 -13.11 5.01
N MET A 108 7.75 -13.79 4.35
CA MET A 108 8.96 -13.16 3.81
C MET A 108 8.76 -12.74 2.35
N PRO A 109 9.37 -11.61 1.92
CA PRO A 109 9.30 -11.16 0.54
C PRO A 109 10.31 -11.92 -0.35
N PHE A 110 10.26 -13.25 -0.34
CA PHE A 110 11.12 -14.06 -1.19
C PHE A 110 10.83 -13.77 -2.67
N ARG A 111 11.90 -13.59 -3.46
CA ARG A 111 11.80 -13.81 -4.91
C ARG A 111 11.58 -15.30 -5.17
N SER A 112 10.94 -15.65 -6.28
CA SER A 112 10.69 -17.04 -6.69
C SER A 112 11.94 -17.92 -6.66
N ILE A 113 13.11 -17.37 -6.99
CA ILE A 113 14.40 -18.08 -6.94
C ILE A 113 14.72 -18.57 -5.52
N HIS A 114 14.44 -17.78 -4.47
CA HIS A 114 14.72 -18.20 -3.09
C HIS A 114 13.76 -19.32 -2.64
N ALA A 115 12.48 -19.24 -3.04
CA ALA A 115 11.52 -20.31 -2.76
C ALA A 115 11.92 -21.61 -3.48
N LEU A 116 12.41 -21.51 -4.72
CA LEU A 116 12.94 -22.65 -5.46
C LEU A 116 14.17 -23.26 -4.79
N LEU A 117 15.14 -22.42 -4.40
CA LEU A 117 16.35 -22.87 -3.71
C LEU A 117 16.02 -23.54 -2.37
N LEU A 118 15.07 -22.99 -1.62
CA LEU A 118 14.62 -23.56 -0.35
C LEU A 118 13.90 -24.90 -0.56
N ALA A 119 13.07 -25.02 -1.60
CA ALA A 119 12.42 -26.28 -1.96
C ALA A 119 13.43 -27.37 -2.36
N ILE A 120 14.44 -26.99 -3.15
CA ILE A 120 15.54 -27.90 -3.55
C ILE A 120 16.35 -28.31 -2.30
N ALA A 121 16.71 -27.35 -1.44
CA ALA A 121 17.44 -27.63 -0.21
C ALA A 121 16.64 -28.57 0.70
N MET A 122 15.35 -28.32 0.91
CA MET A 122 14.47 -29.18 1.69
C MET A 122 14.41 -30.61 1.13
N TYR A 123 14.35 -30.75 -0.20
CA TYR A 123 14.33 -32.06 -0.87
C TYR A 123 15.66 -32.82 -0.75
N LEU A 124 16.80 -32.11 -0.84
CA LEU A 124 18.14 -32.70 -0.82
C LEU A 124 18.67 -32.98 0.59
N ILE A 125 18.34 -32.13 1.57
CA ILE A 125 18.78 -32.30 2.97
C ILE A 125 18.11 -33.51 3.60
N TYR A 126 16.86 -33.76 3.25
CA TYR A 126 16.07 -34.81 3.89
C TYR A 126 16.63 -36.23 3.77
N PRO A 127 17.10 -36.75 2.61
CA PRO A 127 17.76 -38.06 2.56
C PRO A 127 19.05 -38.11 3.38
N ILE A 128 19.78 -36.99 3.49
CA ILE A 128 20.99 -36.88 4.33
C ILE A 128 20.59 -37.04 5.81
N VAL A 129 19.50 -36.41 6.25
CA VAL A 129 18.99 -36.56 7.62
C VAL A 129 18.59 -38.00 7.91
N ILE A 130 18.09 -38.74 6.93
CA ILE A 130 17.72 -40.15 7.13
C ILE A 130 18.94 -41.07 7.19
N GLU A 131 19.96 -40.80 6.36
CA GLU A 131 21.17 -41.62 6.29
C GLU A 131 22.08 -41.41 7.51
N TYR A 132 22.23 -40.17 7.98
CA TYR A 132 23.14 -39.82 9.07
C TYR A 132 22.44 -39.49 10.39
N GLY A 133 21.11 -39.34 10.38
CA GLY A 133 20.31 -39.03 11.57
C GLY A 133 20.32 -40.12 12.64
N PRO A 134 20.24 -41.42 12.31
CA PRO A 134 20.31 -42.51 13.29
C PRO A 134 21.58 -42.44 14.15
N ASP A 135 22.73 -42.20 13.53
CA ASP A 135 24.03 -42.05 14.20
C ASP A 135 24.12 -40.77 15.06
N PHE A 136 23.40 -39.71 14.67
CA PHE A 136 23.40 -38.44 15.39
C PHE A 136 22.42 -38.41 16.56
N LEU A 137 21.31 -39.15 16.48
CA LEU A 137 20.21 -39.12 17.44
C LEU A 137 20.14 -40.38 18.33
N ASP A 138 21.04 -41.36 18.19
CA ASP A 138 21.02 -42.65 18.93
C ASP A 138 19.66 -43.38 18.80
N HIS A 139 19.08 -43.36 17.59
CA HIS A 139 17.75 -43.91 17.31
C HIS A 139 17.78 -44.96 16.18
N PRO A 140 16.83 -45.92 16.16
CA PRO A 140 16.78 -46.98 15.15
C PRO A 140 16.54 -46.43 13.72
N GLU A 141 16.68 -47.32 12.73
CA GLU A 141 16.61 -46.99 11.31
C GLU A 141 15.41 -46.10 10.95
N LEU A 142 15.69 -44.84 10.61
CA LEU A 142 14.72 -43.91 10.08
C LEU A 142 14.35 -44.36 8.65
N HIS A 143 13.08 -44.65 8.40
CA HIS A 143 12.64 -45.07 7.07
C HIS A 143 11.85 -44.00 6.34
N MET A 144 12.09 -43.95 5.03
CA MET A 144 11.43 -43.02 4.15
C MET A 144 10.28 -43.64 3.39
N GLU A 145 9.07 -43.12 3.61
CA GLU A 145 7.95 -43.49 2.76
C GLU A 145 7.97 -42.71 1.44
N ARG A 146 7.63 -43.39 0.35
CA ARG A 146 7.56 -42.76 -0.99
C ARG A 146 6.57 -41.59 -1.03
N SER A 147 5.48 -41.67 -0.26
CA SER A 147 4.45 -40.64 -0.15
C SER A 147 5.00 -39.32 0.42
N GLN A 148 5.85 -39.38 1.45
CA GLN A 148 6.49 -38.22 2.08
C GLN A 148 7.41 -37.46 1.11
N ARG A 149 8.19 -38.20 0.32
CA ARG A 149 9.06 -37.62 -0.73
C ARG A 149 8.24 -36.91 -1.81
N LEU A 150 7.12 -37.50 -2.22
CA LEU A 150 6.22 -36.90 -3.21
C LEU A 150 5.55 -35.63 -2.65
N LEU A 151 5.12 -35.64 -1.39
CA LEU A 151 4.51 -34.48 -0.74
C LEU A 151 5.46 -33.27 -0.74
N MET A 152 6.72 -33.45 -0.37
CA MET A 152 7.71 -32.37 -0.39
C MET A 152 7.96 -31.82 -1.79
N ALA A 153 8.07 -32.71 -2.80
CA ALA A 153 8.28 -32.30 -4.19
C ALA A 153 7.09 -31.47 -4.70
N ILE A 154 5.85 -31.93 -4.45
CA ILE A 154 4.63 -31.22 -4.85
C ILE A 154 4.52 -29.88 -4.13
N THR A 155 4.70 -29.84 -2.81
CA THR A 155 4.67 -28.59 -2.03
C THR A 155 5.74 -27.62 -2.51
N GLY A 156 6.95 -28.09 -2.82
CA GLY A 156 8.04 -27.26 -3.34
C GLY A 156 7.68 -26.60 -4.68
N ILE A 157 7.11 -27.36 -5.61
CA ILE A 157 6.65 -26.85 -6.92
C ILE A 157 5.54 -25.82 -6.72
N ILE A 158 4.49 -26.18 -5.97
CA ILE A 158 3.33 -25.30 -5.71
C ILE A 158 3.79 -24.01 -5.03
N GLY A 159 4.61 -24.11 -3.98
CA GLY A 159 5.11 -22.96 -3.25
C GLY A 159 5.98 -22.03 -4.09
N THR A 160 6.79 -22.59 -5.00
CA THR A 160 7.58 -21.79 -5.95
C THR A 160 6.69 -21.01 -6.92
N VAL A 161 5.65 -21.64 -7.46
CA VAL A 161 4.67 -20.99 -8.34
C VAL A 161 3.90 -19.89 -7.60
N ILE A 162 3.41 -20.19 -6.39
CA ILE A 162 2.71 -19.22 -5.53
C ILE A 162 3.63 -18.03 -5.20
N SER A 163 4.89 -18.29 -4.82
CA SER A 163 5.88 -17.25 -4.53
C SER A 163 6.10 -16.33 -5.74
N GLY A 164 6.21 -16.90 -6.94
CA GLY A 164 6.31 -16.13 -8.19
C GLY A 164 5.10 -15.23 -8.44
N ASN A 165 3.90 -15.76 -8.29
CA ASN A 165 2.66 -15.00 -8.48
C ASN A 165 2.51 -13.86 -7.45
N LEU A 166 2.78 -14.14 -6.17
CA LEU A 166 2.77 -13.14 -5.11
C LEU A 166 3.78 -12.02 -5.35
N TYR A 167 5.00 -12.36 -5.79
CA TYR A 167 6.02 -11.38 -6.13
C TYR A 167 5.59 -10.50 -7.31
N HIS A 168 5.03 -11.11 -8.36
CA HIS A 168 4.53 -10.38 -9.52
C HIS A 168 3.39 -9.41 -9.16
N ASN A 169 2.42 -9.86 -8.38
CA ASN A 169 1.31 -9.02 -7.91
C ASN A 169 1.79 -7.85 -7.05
N ARG A 170 2.76 -8.08 -6.15
CA ARG A 170 3.39 -7.02 -5.34
C ARG A 170 4.11 -6.01 -6.23
N TYR A 171 4.83 -6.47 -7.25
CA TYR A 171 5.51 -5.60 -8.22
C TYR A 171 4.54 -4.74 -9.03
N LEU A 172 3.45 -5.33 -9.55
CA LEU A 172 2.41 -4.60 -10.26
C LEU A 172 1.70 -3.58 -9.37
N ALA A 173 1.44 -3.92 -8.11
CA ALA A 173 0.86 -2.99 -7.14
C ALA A 173 1.78 -1.80 -6.87
N PHE A 174 3.09 -2.03 -6.78
CA PHE A 174 4.09 -0.97 -6.63
C PHE A 174 4.11 -0.03 -7.84
N SER A 175 4.20 -0.58 -9.06
CA SER A 175 4.21 0.21 -10.30
C SER A 175 2.93 1.04 -10.48
N ARG A 176 1.76 0.48 -10.17
CA ARG A 176 0.48 1.21 -10.22
C ARG A 176 0.45 2.40 -9.26
N ARG A 177 0.99 2.24 -8.05
CA ARG A 177 1.07 3.32 -7.06
C ARG A 177 1.95 4.47 -7.56
N GLU A 178 3.06 4.14 -8.21
CA GLU A 178 3.97 5.16 -8.73
C GLU A 178 3.33 5.95 -9.87
N LYS A 179 2.71 5.27 -10.84
CA LYS A 179 1.96 5.93 -11.93
C LYS A 179 0.82 6.82 -11.41
N LEU A 180 0.13 6.41 -10.35
CA LEU A 180 -0.92 7.23 -9.74
C LEU A 180 -0.36 8.50 -9.08
N LYS A 181 0.80 8.40 -8.42
CA LYS A 181 1.47 9.58 -7.87
C LYS A 181 1.91 10.54 -8.97
N GLU A 182 2.52 10.02 -10.03
CA GLU A 182 2.93 10.83 -11.18
C GLU A 182 1.72 11.50 -11.85
N ALA A 183 0.62 10.77 -12.06
CA ALA A 183 -0.61 11.34 -12.62
C ALA A 183 -1.20 12.42 -11.71
N GLY A 184 -1.23 12.19 -10.39
CA GLY A 184 -1.67 13.18 -9.41
C GLY A 184 -0.81 14.44 -9.43
N ALA A 185 0.52 14.30 -9.52
CA ALA A 185 1.43 15.43 -9.63
C ALA A 185 1.23 16.23 -10.93
N ARG A 186 0.99 15.56 -12.06
CA ARG A 186 0.67 16.23 -13.35
C ARG A 186 -0.63 17.01 -13.28
N ILE A 187 -1.68 16.43 -12.70
CA ILE A 187 -2.98 17.12 -12.55
C ILE A 187 -2.81 18.37 -11.67
N ALA A 188 -2.07 18.25 -10.56
CA ALA A 188 -1.79 19.39 -9.68
C ALA A 188 -1.01 20.51 -10.41
N ASP A 189 0.01 20.17 -11.21
CA ASP A 189 0.76 21.13 -12.03
C ASP A 189 -0.14 21.83 -13.07
N GLN A 190 -1.00 21.07 -13.76
CA GLN A 190 -1.95 21.63 -14.73
C GLN A 190 -2.96 22.57 -14.06
N ALA A 191 -3.49 22.20 -12.89
CA ALA A 191 -4.41 23.05 -12.13
C ALA A 191 -3.73 24.37 -11.72
N HIS A 192 -2.49 24.30 -11.23
CA HIS A 192 -1.72 25.50 -10.89
C HIS A 192 -1.48 26.41 -12.10
N ARG A 193 -1.14 25.85 -13.26
CA ARG A 193 -0.95 26.62 -14.50
C ARG A 193 -2.25 27.27 -14.98
N LEU A 194 -3.38 26.58 -14.87
CA LEU A 194 -4.69 27.15 -15.21
C LEU A 194 -5.00 28.33 -14.29
N GLU A 195 -4.83 28.16 -12.99
CA GLU A 195 -5.05 29.24 -12.02
C GLU A 195 -4.14 30.45 -12.30
N GLU A 196 -2.87 30.21 -12.64
CA GLU A 196 -1.94 31.28 -13.03
C GLU A 196 -2.39 32.01 -14.30
N LEU A 197 -2.81 31.27 -15.32
CA LEU A 197 -3.35 31.84 -16.56
C LEU A 197 -4.60 32.67 -16.30
N ASP A 198 -5.50 32.22 -15.44
CA ASP A 198 -6.71 32.96 -15.08
C ASP A 198 -6.38 34.26 -14.34
N ARG A 199 -5.40 34.23 -13.42
CA ARG A 199 -4.89 35.44 -12.76
C ARG A 199 -4.24 36.41 -13.75
N ILE A 200 -3.50 35.92 -14.73
CA ILE A 200 -2.91 36.76 -15.78
C ILE A 200 -4.01 37.37 -16.66
N LYS A 201 -4.97 36.57 -17.11
CA LYS A 201 -6.11 37.02 -17.92
C LYS A 201 -6.93 38.09 -17.20
N ALA A 202 -7.24 37.88 -15.92
CA ALA A 202 -7.97 38.86 -15.10
C ALA A 202 -7.21 40.19 -14.97
N ARG A 203 -5.89 40.14 -14.71
CA ARG A 203 -5.05 41.35 -14.65
C ARG A 203 -4.98 42.06 -16.00
N PHE A 204 -4.84 41.32 -17.09
CA PHE A 204 -4.80 41.87 -18.45
C PHE A 204 -6.08 42.65 -18.79
N PHE A 205 -7.26 42.07 -18.55
CA PHE A 205 -8.52 42.75 -18.83
C PHE A 205 -8.74 43.96 -17.91
N ALA A 206 -8.39 43.87 -16.63
CA ALA A 206 -8.46 45.00 -15.73
C ALA A 206 -7.60 46.18 -16.22
N ASN A 207 -6.35 45.91 -16.60
CA ASN A 207 -5.44 46.92 -17.13
C ASN A 207 -5.97 47.54 -18.43
N LEU A 208 -6.39 46.72 -19.40
CA LEU A 208 -6.97 47.21 -20.65
C LEU A 208 -8.19 48.12 -20.42
N SER A 209 -9.11 47.73 -19.52
CA SER A 209 -10.28 48.57 -19.21
C SER A 209 -9.88 49.93 -18.67
N HIS A 210 -8.84 50.02 -17.83
CA HIS A 210 -8.31 51.28 -17.34
C HIS A 210 -7.66 52.11 -18.46
N GLU A 211 -6.81 51.48 -19.27
CA GLU A 211 -6.12 52.16 -20.38
C GLU A 211 -7.07 52.65 -21.46
N PHE A 212 -8.21 51.99 -21.69
CA PHE A 212 -9.23 52.49 -22.63
C PHE A 212 -10.17 53.53 -22.02
N ARG A 213 -10.47 53.47 -20.72
CA ARG A 213 -11.36 54.43 -20.06
C ARG A 213 -10.79 55.85 -20.11
N THR A 214 -9.49 56.00 -19.88
CA THR A 214 -8.81 57.32 -19.87
C THR A 214 -8.95 58.09 -21.19
N PRO A 215 -8.50 57.57 -22.36
CA PRO A 215 -8.64 58.26 -23.64
C PRO A 215 -10.10 58.43 -24.03
N LEU A 216 -10.97 57.46 -23.71
CA LEU A 216 -12.41 57.58 -24.01
C LEU A 216 -13.07 58.72 -23.22
N THR A 217 -12.75 58.85 -21.93
CA THR A 217 -13.22 59.99 -21.11
C THR A 217 -12.66 61.31 -21.64
N LEU A 218 -11.38 61.36 -22.01
CA LEU A 218 -10.75 62.56 -22.58
C LEU A 218 -11.35 62.96 -23.93
N MET A 219 -11.76 62.01 -24.76
CA MET A 219 -12.46 62.28 -26.02
C MET A 219 -13.93 62.68 -25.81
N MET A 220 -14.60 62.09 -24.83
CA MET A 220 -16.03 62.31 -24.57
C MET A 220 -16.31 63.63 -23.85
N GLY A 221 -15.41 64.09 -22.97
CA GLY A 221 -15.57 65.36 -22.24
C GLY A 221 -15.82 66.55 -23.17
N PRO A 222 -14.94 66.86 -24.13
CA PRO A 222 -15.14 67.95 -25.09
C PRO A 222 -16.40 67.79 -25.95
N VAL A 223 -16.77 66.56 -26.30
CA VAL A 223 -18.01 66.26 -27.04
C VAL A 223 -19.23 66.61 -26.20
N GLU A 224 -19.21 66.29 -24.91
CA GLU A 224 -20.30 66.60 -23.98
C GLU A 224 -20.37 68.09 -23.66
N ASP A 225 -19.23 68.78 -23.51
CA ASP A 225 -19.15 70.22 -23.26
C ASP A 225 -19.72 71.02 -24.44
N ALA A 226 -19.35 70.65 -25.67
CA ALA A 226 -19.87 71.28 -26.88
C ALA A 226 -21.38 71.07 -27.06
N LEU A 227 -21.89 69.87 -26.75
CA LEU A 227 -23.32 69.58 -26.80
C LEU A 227 -24.14 70.29 -25.71
N GLN A 228 -23.53 70.63 -24.57
CA GLN A 228 -24.15 71.38 -23.47
C GLN A 228 -24.06 72.90 -23.65
N GLY A 229 -23.38 73.38 -24.69
CA GLY A 229 -23.19 74.81 -24.97
C GLY A 229 -22.03 75.47 -24.23
N HIS A 230 -21.22 74.70 -23.48
CA HIS A 230 -20.07 75.22 -22.75
C HIS A 230 -18.89 75.63 -23.66
N SER A 231 -18.86 75.15 -24.91
CA SER A 231 -17.84 75.50 -25.91
C SER A 231 -18.28 76.61 -26.88
N GLY A 232 -19.42 77.27 -26.63
CA GLY A 232 -20.00 78.28 -27.52
C GLY A 232 -20.99 77.72 -28.55
N PRO A 233 -21.56 78.58 -29.42
CA PRO A 233 -22.58 78.18 -30.39
C PRO A 233 -22.01 77.26 -31.48
N ILE A 234 -22.71 76.15 -31.74
CA ILE A 234 -22.37 75.15 -32.77
C ILE A 234 -23.49 75.03 -33.81
N THR A 235 -23.14 74.67 -35.05
CA THR A 235 -24.13 74.47 -36.13
C THR A 235 -24.99 73.22 -35.89
N THR A 236 -26.23 73.22 -36.39
CA THR A 236 -27.14 72.06 -36.30
C THR A 236 -26.51 70.77 -36.86
N ARG A 237 -25.72 70.88 -37.95
CA ARG A 237 -25.01 69.74 -38.54
C ARG A 237 -23.92 69.18 -37.62
N LEU A 238 -23.13 70.05 -37.00
CA LEU A 238 -22.08 69.65 -36.05
C LEU A 238 -22.69 69.03 -34.79
N GLN A 239 -23.79 69.60 -34.29
CA GLN A 239 -24.55 69.05 -33.16
C GLN A 239 -25.00 67.60 -33.44
N LEU A 240 -25.54 67.34 -34.64
CA LEU A 240 -25.98 65.99 -35.04
C LEU A 240 -24.81 64.98 -35.06
N GLN A 241 -23.65 65.40 -35.58
CA GLN A 241 -22.43 64.56 -35.61
C GLN A 241 -21.88 64.29 -34.19
N LEU A 242 -21.86 65.30 -33.32
CA LEU A 242 -21.44 65.15 -31.92
C LEU A 242 -22.37 64.23 -31.14
N MET A 243 -23.69 64.25 -31.40
CA MET A 243 -24.62 63.29 -30.80
C MET A 243 -24.32 61.85 -31.23
N ILE A 244 -23.95 61.62 -32.49
CA ILE A 244 -23.54 60.30 -32.98
C ILE A 244 -22.24 59.86 -32.31
N ALA A 245 -21.24 60.75 -32.22
CA ALA A 245 -19.98 60.47 -31.53
C ALA A 245 -20.22 60.12 -30.05
N LYS A 246 -21.05 60.91 -29.34
CA LYS A 246 -21.44 60.65 -27.95
C LYS A 246 -22.11 59.29 -27.78
N ARG A 247 -23.06 58.95 -28.66
CA ARG A 247 -23.76 57.65 -28.61
C ARG A 247 -22.79 56.48 -28.79
N ASN A 248 -21.88 56.56 -29.76
CA ASN A 248 -20.91 55.50 -30.00
C ASN A 248 -19.87 55.40 -28.88
N GLY A 249 -19.40 56.51 -28.33
CA GLY A 249 -18.49 56.51 -27.19
C GLY A 249 -19.11 55.92 -25.93
N ARG A 250 -20.39 56.22 -25.63
CA ARG A 250 -21.13 55.56 -24.54
C ARG A 250 -21.27 54.06 -24.78
N ARG A 251 -21.64 53.65 -25.99
CA ARG A 251 -21.74 52.22 -26.35
C ARG A 251 -20.40 51.48 -26.18
N LEU A 252 -19.29 52.08 -26.60
CA LEU A 252 -17.96 51.49 -26.42
C LEU A 252 -17.60 51.36 -24.93
N LYS A 253 -17.89 52.39 -24.12
CA LYS A 253 -17.67 52.34 -22.67
C LYS A 253 -18.46 51.20 -22.02
N GLU A 254 -19.71 51.02 -22.40
CA GLU A 254 -20.58 49.94 -21.90
C GLU A 254 -20.02 48.56 -22.29
N LEU A 255 -19.57 48.38 -23.53
CA LEU A 255 -18.96 47.12 -23.97
C LEU A 255 -17.67 46.79 -23.20
N ILE A 256 -16.82 47.78 -22.94
CA ILE A 256 -15.60 47.60 -22.13
C ILE A 256 -15.95 47.18 -20.70
N ASN A 257 -16.96 47.78 -20.09
CA ASN A 257 -17.40 47.41 -18.74
C ASN A 257 -17.98 45.98 -18.72
N GLN A 258 -18.81 45.60 -19.71
CA GLN A 258 -19.37 44.25 -19.81
C GLN A 258 -18.27 43.18 -19.94
N LEU A 259 -17.22 43.47 -20.72
CA LEU A 259 -16.06 42.57 -20.85
C LEU A 259 -15.32 42.40 -19.51
N LEU A 260 -15.15 43.48 -18.75
CA LEU A 260 -14.52 43.43 -17.42
C LEU A 260 -15.36 42.62 -16.43
N ASP A 261 -16.68 42.83 -16.43
CA ASP A 261 -17.60 42.13 -15.55
C ASP A 261 -17.61 40.62 -15.84
N LEU A 262 -17.55 40.23 -17.13
CA LEU A 262 -17.38 38.84 -17.54
C LEU A 262 -16.06 38.25 -17.01
N SER A 263 -14.94 38.97 -17.18
CA SER A 263 -13.64 38.52 -16.69
C SER A 263 -13.59 38.33 -15.16
N ARG A 264 -14.33 39.15 -14.39
CA ARG A 264 -14.43 39.01 -12.93
C ARG A 264 -15.33 37.85 -12.53
N LEU A 265 -16.42 37.62 -13.26
CA LEU A 265 -17.32 36.49 -13.07
C LEU A 265 -16.61 35.15 -13.29
N GLU A 266 -15.77 35.05 -14.32
CA GLU A 266 -14.96 33.85 -14.59
C GLU A 266 -13.93 33.60 -13.47
N ALA A 267 -13.30 34.65 -12.93
CA ALA A 267 -12.33 34.54 -11.84
C ALA A 267 -12.96 34.20 -10.47
N GLY A 268 -14.24 34.53 -10.24
CA GLY A 268 -14.95 34.31 -8.98
C GLY A 268 -15.73 33.00 -8.87
N ARG A 269 -15.76 32.16 -9.91
CA ARG A 269 -16.45 30.86 -9.93
C ARG A 269 -15.55 29.65 -9.64
N MET A 270 -14.29 29.86 -9.28
CA MET A 270 -13.35 28.80 -8.89
C MET A 270 -13.30 28.61 -7.38
#